data_AF-A0A0Q6AWM8-F1
#
_entry.id   AF-A0A0Q6AWM8-F1
#
_cell.length_a   1.000
_cell.length_b   1.000
_cell.length_c   1.000
_cell.angle_alpha   90.00
_cell.angle_beta   90.00
_cell.angle_gamma   90.00
#
_symmetry.space_group_name_H-M   'P 1'
#
loop_
_entity.id
_entity.type
_entity.pdbx_description
1 polymer ?
#
loop_
_entity_poly.entity_id
_entity_poly.type
_entity_poly.pdbx_seq_one_letter_code
_entity_poly.pdbx_strand_id
1 'polypeptide(L)'
;MSVTRLVIPCDEGAEISAVQREAYAAFKQHKAKMCKAAEDAIFSQYRKNLPDLRARFGGQFADQWSPEMASAEDLTRVLTPSELIIQESFGSPSERVVGLLFDCVWEPSLGFAAKFVDERLCGVGTQDIVL
;
A
#
# COMPACT_ATOMS: atom_id res chain seq x y z
N MET A 1 -10.39 -15.86 -3.78
CA MET A 1 -10.22 -14.99 -2.59
C MET A 1 -8.72 -14.75 -2.45
N SER A 2 -8.27 -13.49 -2.51
CA SER A 2 -6.87 -13.19 -2.16
C SER A 2 -6.75 -13.24 -0.64
N VAL A 3 -5.66 -13.84 -0.13
CA VAL A 3 -5.34 -13.88 1.29
C VAL A 3 -4.33 -12.79 1.57
N THR A 4 -4.68 -11.83 2.43
CA THR A 4 -3.74 -10.79 2.88
C THR A 4 -2.89 -11.32 4.02
N ARG A 5 -1.56 -11.26 3.88
CA ARG A 5 -0.61 -11.64 4.94
C ARG A 5 -0.44 -10.50 5.94
N LEU A 6 -0.33 -10.84 7.23
CA LEU A 6 0.13 -9.90 8.26
C LEU A 6 1.63 -10.10 8.43
N VAL A 7 2.42 -9.05 8.25
CA VAL A 7 3.87 -9.05 8.37
C VAL A 7 4.25 -8.09 9.50
N ILE A 8 5.00 -8.60 10.48
CA ILE A 8 5.50 -7.82 11.61
C ILE A 8 7.00 -8.11 11.69
N PRO A 9 7.85 -7.28 11.06
CA PRO A 9 9.30 -7.44 11.18
C PRO A 9 9.72 -7.18 12.63
N CYS A 10 10.58 -8.07 13.12
CA CYS A 10 11.22 -7.96 14.42
C CYS A 10 12.69 -8.39 14.24
N ASP A 11 13.57 -7.85 15.07
CA ASP A 11 14.94 -8.34 15.16
C ASP A 11 14.98 -9.80 15.60
N GLU A 12 16.04 -10.51 15.23
CA GLU A 12 16.19 -11.93 15.56
C GLU A 12 16.15 -12.15 17.09
N GLY A 13 15.15 -12.91 17.54
CA GLY A 13 14.92 -13.19 18.96
C GLY A 13 14.23 -12.07 19.75
N ALA A 14 13.86 -10.95 19.11
CA ALA A 14 13.07 -9.91 19.73
C ALA A 14 11.57 -10.25 19.74
N GLU A 15 10.85 -9.74 20.74
CA GLU A 15 9.39 -9.80 20.78
C GLU A 15 8.77 -8.64 19.98
N ILE A 16 7.52 -8.83 19.52
CA ILE A 16 6.72 -7.75 18.94
C ILE A 16 6.52 -6.64 19.99
N SER A 17 6.95 -5.43 19.66
CA SER A 17 6.94 -4.30 20.58
C SER A 17 5.52 -3.80 20.89
N ALA A 18 5.39 -3.07 22.00
CA ALA A 18 4.11 -2.48 22.41
C ALA A 18 3.55 -1.56 21.32
N VAL A 19 4.41 -0.76 20.67
CA VAL A 19 4.00 0.18 19.63
C VAL A 19 3.52 -0.53 18.37
N GLN A 20 4.13 -1.66 17.97
CA GLN A 20 3.60 -2.48 16.88
C GLN A 20 2.21 -3.04 17.22
N ARG A 21 1.99 -3.51 18.45
CA ARG A 21 0.66 -3.99 18.90
C ARG A 21 -0.38 -2.88 18.87
N GLU A 22 -0.01 -1.69 19.33
CA GLU A 22 -0.86 -0.49 19.28
C GLU A 22 -1.15 -0.06 17.84
N ALA A 23 -0.15 -0.07 16.95
CA ALA A 23 -0.33 0.24 15.53
C ALA A 23 -1.34 -0.71 14.87
N TYR A 24 -1.25 -2.01 15.14
CA TYR A 24 -2.23 -2.98 14.64
C TYR A 24 -3.63 -2.76 15.23
N ALA A 25 -3.73 -2.48 16.53
CA ALA A 25 -5.01 -2.19 17.18
C ALA A 25 -5.68 -0.93 16.61
N ALA A 26 -4.91 0.14 16.43
CA ALA A 26 -5.37 1.40 15.85
C ALA A 26 -5.75 1.23 14.37
N PHE A 27 -4.98 0.46 13.59
CA PHE A 27 -5.36 0.10 12.23
C PHE A 27 -6.71 -0.62 12.21
N LYS A 28 -6.93 -1.61 13.08
CA LYS A 28 -8.23 -2.30 13.14
C LYS A 28 -9.38 -1.35 13.44
N GLN A 29 -9.17 -0.39 14.35
CA GLN A 29 -10.18 0.62 14.71
C GLN A 29 -10.48 1.60 13.55
N HIS A 30 -9.46 1.95 12.76
CA HIS A 30 -9.55 2.97 11.71
C HIS A 30 -9.49 2.41 10.28
N LYS A 31 -9.59 1.07 10.13
CA LYS A 31 -9.35 0.34 8.88
C LYS A 31 -10.08 0.94 7.69
N ALA A 32 -11.38 1.14 7.80
CA ALA A 32 -12.20 1.66 6.69
C ALA A 32 -11.71 3.03 6.21
N LYS A 33 -11.38 3.93 7.15
CA LYS A 33 -10.89 5.28 6.84
C LYS A 33 -9.50 5.24 6.20
N MET A 34 -8.59 4.42 6.75
CA MET A 34 -7.23 4.28 6.23
C MET A 34 -7.22 3.63 4.85
N CYS A 35 -7.97 2.55 4.64
CA CYS A 35 -8.11 1.91 3.34
C CYS A 35 -8.65 2.89 2.30
N LYS A 36 -9.70 3.67 2.63
CA LYS A 36 -10.24 4.68 1.71
C LYS A 36 -9.21 5.74 1.34
N ALA A 37 -8.45 6.23 2.32
CA ALA A 37 -7.37 7.20 2.07
C ALA A 37 -6.26 6.62 1.16
N ALA A 38 -5.90 5.35 1.35
CA ALA A 38 -4.95 4.67 0.47
C ALA A 38 -5.50 4.55 -0.97
N GLU A 39 -6.73 4.06 -1.12
CA GLU A 39 -7.38 3.91 -2.43
C GLU A 39 -7.42 5.24 -3.21
N ASP A 40 -7.85 6.32 -2.55
CA ASP A 40 -7.97 7.63 -3.18
C ASP A 40 -6.58 8.17 -3.61
N ALA A 41 -5.56 7.99 -2.77
CA ALA A 41 -4.20 8.44 -3.06
C ALA A 41 -3.55 7.61 -4.19
N ILE A 42 -3.69 6.29 -4.14
CA ILE A 42 -3.17 5.39 -5.18
C ILE A 42 -3.86 5.69 -6.52
N PHE A 43 -5.19 5.86 -6.53
CA PHE A 43 -5.92 6.20 -7.74
C PHE A 43 -5.46 7.54 -8.33
N SER A 44 -5.27 8.56 -7.49
CA SER A 44 -4.75 9.85 -7.91
C SER A 44 -3.36 9.72 -8.55
N GLN A 45 -2.45 8.95 -7.95
CA GLN A 45 -1.11 8.73 -8.48
C GLN A 45 -1.12 7.92 -9.77
N TYR A 46 -1.96 6.89 -9.84
CA TYR A 46 -2.17 6.10 -11.05
C TYR A 46 -2.61 6.99 -12.21
N ARG A 47 -3.66 7.81 -12.02
CA ARG A 47 -4.17 8.71 -13.06
C ARG A 47 -3.11 9.71 -13.54
N LYS A 48 -2.32 10.24 -12.61
CA LYS A 48 -1.21 11.13 -12.94
C LYS A 48 -0.17 10.44 -13.84
N ASN A 49 0.12 9.18 -13.58
CA ASN A 49 1.14 8.41 -14.30
C ASN A 49 0.59 7.65 -15.52
N LEU A 50 -0.73 7.64 -15.72
CA LEU A 50 -1.39 6.86 -16.76
C LEU A 50 -0.86 7.13 -18.18
N PRO A 51 -0.62 8.38 -18.62
CA PRO A 51 -0.05 8.64 -19.93
C PRO A 51 1.32 7.96 -20.13
N ASP A 52 2.19 8.05 -19.12
CA ASP A 52 3.52 7.46 -19.15
C ASP A 52 3.46 5.92 -19.10
N LEU A 53 2.56 5.36 -18.29
CA LEU A 53 2.31 3.92 -18.23
C LEU A 53 1.81 3.39 -19.58
N ARG A 54 0.83 4.06 -20.20
CA ARG A 54 0.28 3.66 -21.51
C ARG A 54 1.33 3.79 -22.62
N ALA A 55 2.19 4.81 -22.57
CA ALA A 55 3.30 4.96 -23.50
C ALA A 55 4.34 3.83 -23.36
N ARG A 56 4.63 3.39 -22.11
CA ARG A 56 5.56 2.27 -21.83
C ARG A 56 5.07 0.93 -22.38
N PHE A 57 3.77 0.62 -22.25
CA PHE A 57 3.22 -0.66 -22.70
C PHE A 57 2.83 -0.70 -24.18
N GLY A 58 2.73 0.47 -24.83
CA GLY A 58 2.31 0.60 -26.22
C GLY A 58 0.81 0.37 -26.42
N GLY A 59 0.23 0.97 -27.45
CA GLY A 59 -1.22 1.02 -27.67
C GLY A 59 -1.91 -0.36 -27.75
N GLN A 60 -1.18 -1.41 -28.12
CA GLN A 60 -1.72 -2.77 -28.21
C GLN A 60 -2.00 -3.40 -26.83
N PHE A 61 -1.22 -3.05 -25.80
CA PHE A 61 -1.31 -3.65 -24.47
C PHE A 61 -1.74 -2.65 -23.39
N ALA A 62 -1.88 -1.37 -23.74
CA ALA A 62 -2.22 -0.30 -22.82
C ALA A 62 -3.50 -0.56 -22.03
N ASP A 63 -4.55 -1.12 -22.64
CA ASP A 63 -5.83 -1.38 -21.95
C ASP A 63 -5.77 -2.59 -21.02
N GLN A 64 -4.79 -3.48 -21.20
CA GLN A 64 -4.57 -4.63 -20.32
C GLN A 64 -3.76 -4.24 -19.08
N TRP A 65 -2.66 -3.50 -19.24
CA TRP A 65 -1.71 -3.21 -18.16
C TRP A 65 -1.88 -1.82 -17.53
N SER A 66 -2.57 -0.93 -18.24
CA SER A 66 -2.83 0.44 -17.83
C SER A 66 -4.23 0.90 -18.26
N PRO A 67 -5.29 0.20 -17.82
CA PRO A 67 -6.66 0.51 -18.20
C PRO A 67 -7.07 1.91 -17.73
N GLU A 68 -7.83 2.61 -18.56
CA GLU A 68 -8.54 3.79 -18.09
C GLU A 68 -9.58 3.37 -17.02
N MET A 69 -9.66 4.18 -15.96
CA MET A 69 -10.50 3.93 -14.80
C MET A 69 -11.28 5.21 -14.47
N ALA A 70 -12.58 5.06 -14.21
CA ALA A 70 -13.45 6.19 -13.91
C ALA A 70 -13.39 6.55 -12.42
N SER A 71 -13.10 5.57 -11.56
CA SER A 71 -13.14 5.73 -10.11
C SER A 71 -12.07 4.89 -9.39
N ALA A 72 -11.84 5.19 -8.11
CA ALA A 72 -10.95 4.40 -7.25
C ALA A 72 -11.45 2.96 -7.02
N GLU A 73 -12.74 2.69 -7.17
CA GLU A 73 -13.32 1.34 -7.03
C GLU A 73 -12.81 0.40 -8.14
N ASP A 74 -12.43 0.97 -9.30
CA ASP A 74 -11.89 0.24 -10.43
C ASP A 74 -10.46 -0.27 -10.16
N LEU A 75 -9.79 0.20 -9.11
CA LEU A 75 -8.43 -0.22 -8.75
C LEU A 75 -8.31 -1.73 -8.53
N THR A 76 -9.39 -2.39 -8.14
CA THR A 76 -9.43 -3.85 -7.93
C THR A 76 -9.12 -4.66 -9.20
N ARG A 77 -9.20 -4.04 -10.39
CA ARG A 77 -8.82 -4.65 -11.68
C ARG A 77 -7.32 -4.80 -11.85
N VAL A 78 -6.53 -4.02 -11.11
CA VAL A 78 -5.10 -3.81 -11.35
C VAL A 78 -4.27 -3.86 -10.07
N LEU A 79 -4.92 -3.81 -8.91
CA LEU A 79 -4.34 -3.92 -7.58
C LEU A 79 -5.03 -5.02 -6.79
N THR A 80 -4.23 -5.86 -6.15
CA THR A 80 -4.71 -6.88 -5.21
C THR A 80 -4.00 -6.71 -3.87
N PRO A 81 -4.72 -6.59 -2.74
CA PRO A 81 -4.07 -6.52 -1.42
C PRO A 81 -3.23 -7.77 -1.18
N SER A 82 -1.96 -7.58 -0.85
CA SER A 82 -1.01 -8.66 -0.59
C SER A 82 -0.61 -8.72 0.88
N GLU A 83 -0.20 -7.60 1.47
CA GLU A 83 0.32 -7.57 2.84
C GLU A 83 -0.17 -6.37 3.65
N LEU A 84 -0.39 -6.61 4.94
CA LEU A 84 -0.48 -5.60 5.98
C LEU A 84 0.81 -5.67 6.78
N ILE A 85 1.60 -4.60 6.75
CA ILE A 85 2.92 -4.54 7.38
C ILE A 85 2.83 -3.63 8.61
N ILE A 86 3.28 -4.12 9.76
CA ILE A 86 3.34 -3.36 11.02
C ILE A 86 4.81 -3.14 11.37
N GLN A 87 5.33 -1.97 10.98
CA GLN A 87 6.74 -1.63 11.12
C GLN A 87 7.04 -1.04 12.50
N GLU A 88 8.27 -1.23 12.96
CA GLU A 88 8.84 -0.32 13.95
C GLU A 88 9.23 1.01 13.28
N SER A 89 9.15 2.12 14.03
CA SER A 89 9.65 3.38 13.51
C SER A 89 11.16 3.48 13.72
N PHE A 90 11.89 3.75 12.63
CA PHE A 90 13.29 4.14 12.68
C PHE A 90 13.48 5.60 13.15
N GLY A 91 12.41 6.39 13.20
CA GLY A 91 12.43 7.80 13.57
C GLY A 91 12.14 7.98 15.06
N SER A 92 10.86 8.09 15.43
CA SER A 92 10.44 8.19 16.82
C SER A 92 9.92 6.85 17.32
N PRO A 93 10.40 6.34 18.48
CA PRO A 93 9.98 5.04 19.00
C PRO A 93 8.49 4.98 19.38
N SER A 94 7.77 6.11 19.41
CA SER A 94 6.33 6.17 19.68
C SER A 94 5.44 6.19 18.44
N GLU A 95 6.01 6.30 17.24
CA GLU A 95 5.24 6.39 15.99
C GLU A 95 4.66 5.03 15.62
N ARG A 96 3.35 5.00 15.38
CA ARG A 96 2.67 3.79 14.88
C ARG A 96 2.76 3.76 13.36
N VAL A 97 3.56 2.84 12.82
CA VAL A 97 3.78 2.73 11.38
C VAL A 97 3.01 1.54 10.81
N VAL A 98 2.19 1.80 9.79
CA VAL A 98 1.41 0.79 9.08
C VAL A 98 1.63 0.91 7.58
N GLY A 99 1.99 -0.19 6.93
CA GLY A 99 2.07 -0.33 5.50
C GLY A 99 0.93 -1.18 4.95
N LEU A 100 0.28 -0.72 3.89
CA LEU A 100 -0.61 -1.54 3.07
C LEU A 100 0.11 -1.82 1.75
N LEU A 101 0.43 -3.08 1.47
CA LEU A 101 1.07 -3.51 0.24
C LEU A 101 0.06 -4.18 -0.69
N PHE A 102 0.22 -3.89 -1.98
CA PHE A 102 -0.63 -4.39 -3.04
C PHE A 102 0.24 -4.96 -4.16
N ASP A 103 -0.14 -6.14 -4.65
CA ASP A 103 0.34 -6.63 -5.93
C ASP A 103 -0.28 -5.78 -7.02
N CYS A 104 0.54 -5.43 -8.01
CA CYS A 104 0.21 -4.42 -8.99
C CYS A 104 0.61 -4.85 -10.40
N VAL A 105 -0.31 -4.74 -11.37
CA VAL A 105 -0.05 -5.17 -12.75
C VAL A 105 1.01 -4.32 -13.46
N TRP A 106 1.11 -3.03 -13.14
CA TRP A 106 2.08 -2.13 -13.78
C TRP A 106 3.44 -2.11 -13.09
N GLU A 107 3.54 -2.68 -11.88
CA GLU A 107 4.78 -2.82 -11.14
C GLU A 107 4.89 -4.22 -10.51
N PRO A 108 5.04 -5.26 -11.35
CA PRO A 108 4.91 -6.66 -10.92
C PRO A 108 6.06 -7.15 -10.03
N SER A 109 7.17 -6.41 -9.96
CA SER A 109 8.35 -6.80 -9.18
C SER A 109 8.27 -6.38 -7.72
N LEU A 110 7.90 -5.12 -7.46
CA LEU A 110 7.91 -4.54 -6.11
C LEU A 110 6.50 -4.31 -5.56
N GLY A 111 5.47 -4.35 -6.41
CA GLY A 111 4.13 -3.95 -6.01
C GLY A 111 4.03 -2.45 -5.70
N PHE A 112 2.93 -2.08 -5.04
CA PHE A 112 2.63 -0.70 -4.69
C PHE A 112 2.12 -0.62 -3.26
N ALA A 113 2.55 0.39 -2.51
CA ALA A 113 2.30 0.50 -1.09
C ALA A 113 1.74 1.86 -0.68
N ALA A 114 0.98 1.87 0.41
CA ALA A 114 0.57 3.06 1.14
C ALA A 114 1.15 3.01 2.56
N LYS A 115 1.85 4.07 2.97
CA LYS A 115 2.44 4.20 4.31
C LYS A 115 1.61 5.15 5.17
N PHE A 116 1.35 4.71 6.39
CA PHE A 116 0.70 5.49 7.44
C PHE A 116 1.64 5.64 8.63
N VAL A 117 1.62 6.84 9.22
CA VAL A 117 2.22 7.13 10.52
C VAL A 117 1.15 7.77 11.39
N ASP A 118 0.91 7.20 12.57
CA ASP A 118 -0.18 7.62 13.47
C ASP A 118 -1.52 7.76 12.74
N GLU A 119 -1.88 6.70 11.99
CA GLU A 119 -3.11 6.57 11.18
C GLU A 119 -3.29 7.63 10.07
N ARG A 120 -2.28 8.48 9.83
CA ARG A 120 -2.27 9.48 8.76
C ARG A 120 -1.47 8.96 7.58
N LEU A 121 -2.05 9.10 6.38
CA LEU A 121 -1.35 8.73 5.15
C LEU A 121 -0.15 9.67 4.94
N CYS A 122 1.04 9.10 4.91
CA CYS A 122 2.28 9.83 4.63
C CYS A 122 2.61 9.84 3.13
N GLY A 123 2.27 8.75 2.42
CA GLY A 123 2.53 8.65 1.00
C GLY A 123 2.19 7.29 0.41
N VAL A 124 2.31 7.23 -0.91
CA VAL A 124 2.09 6.06 -1.75
C VAL A 124 3.23 5.92 -2.77
N GLY A 125 3.63 4.70 -3.08
CA GLY A 125 4.80 4.44 -3.92
C GLY A 125 5.09 2.94 -4.08
N THR A 126 6.31 2.59 -4.51
CA THR A 126 6.79 1.20 -4.47
C THR A 126 6.88 0.70 -3.03
N GLN A 127 7.07 -0.61 -2.85
CA GLN A 127 7.22 -1.22 -1.52
C GLN A 127 8.30 -0.55 -0.65
N ASP A 128 9.31 0.08 -1.24
CA ASP A 128 10.38 0.78 -0.50
C ASP A 128 9.86 1.86 0.46
N ILE A 129 8.66 2.41 0.23
CA ILE A 129 8.10 3.42 1.13
C ILE A 129 7.73 2.84 2.51
N VAL A 130 7.47 1.53 2.60
CA VAL A 130 7.07 0.81 3.82
C VAL A 130 8.18 -0.10 4.39
N LEU A 131 9.37 -0.05 3.79
CA LEU A 131 10.59 -0.71 4.27
C LEU A 131 11.50 0.25 5.03
#